data_AF-A0A1B2Z9M5-F1
#
_entry.id   AF-A0A1B2Z9M5-F1
#
_cell.length_a   1.000
_cell.length_b   1.000
_cell.length_c   1.000
_cell.angle_alpha   90.00
_cell.angle_beta   90.00
_cell.angle_gamma   90.00
#
_symmetry.space_group_name_H-M   'P 1'
#
loop_
_entity.id
_entity.type
_entity.pdbx_description
1 polymer ?
#
loop_
_entity_poly.entity_id
_entity_poly.type
_entity_poly.pdbx_seq_one_letter_code
_entity_poly.pdbx_strand_id
1 'polypeptide(L)'
;MNSELITKKIYEEHQDEFLEGCSSIEELSEMYGVDKIANVFCLILNPDYNNYDSLLTNLELDDNNPMTSCGYTDTNAGFIDNGEVARIGIFSLTTSIDELKNKLSDVLLGIHQIK
;
A
#
# COMPACT_ATOMS: atom_id res chain seq x y z
N MET A 1 -15.11 2.34 -13.24
CA MET A 1 -15.03 1.52 -12.01
C MET A 1 -14.50 2.41 -10.89
N ASN A 2 -15.00 2.29 -9.66
CA ASN A 2 -14.44 3.05 -8.54
C ASN A 2 -13.24 2.26 -7.97
N SER A 3 -12.01 2.74 -8.24
CA SER A 3 -10.78 2.03 -7.85
C SER A 3 -10.63 1.88 -6.33
N GLU A 4 -11.14 2.83 -5.57
CA GLU A 4 -11.15 2.77 -4.10
C GLU A 4 -12.00 1.59 -3.60
N LEU A 5 -13.20 1.39 -4.17
CA LEU A 5 -14.10 0.31 -3.76
C LEU A 5 -13.50 -1.07 -4.04
N ILE A 6 -12.83 -1.21 -5.19
CA ILE A 6 -12.12 -2.45 -5.56
C ILE A 6 -10.95 -2.69 -4.61
N THR A 7 -10.13 -1.66 -4.36
CA THR A 7 -8.97 -1.76 -3.46
C THR A 7 -9.40 -2.15 -2.05
N LYS A 8 -10.49 -1.55 -1.54
CA LYS A 8 -11.08 -1.93 -0.26
C LYS A 8 -11.51 -3.39 -0.25
N LYS A 9 -12.22 -3.83 -1.29
CA LYS A 9 -12.69 -5.21 -1.39
C LYS A 9 -11.53 -6.22 -1.41
N ILE A 10 -10.47 -5.92 -2.15
CA ILE A 10 -9.24 -6.73 -2.19
C ILE A 10 -8.63 -6.85 -0.80
N TYR A 11 -8.50 -5.73 -0.08
CA TYR A 11 -8.01 -5.75 1.30
C TYR A 11 -8.86 -6.64 2.22
N GLU A 12 -10.18 -6.53 2.13
CA GLU A 12 -11.10 -7.35 2.94
C GLU A 12 -11.08 -8.84 2.57
N GLU A 13 -10.91 -9.18 1.29
CA GLU A 13 -10.86 -10.58 0.81
C GLU A 13 -9.52 -11.27 1.08
N HIS A 14 -8.42 -10.52 1.10
CA HIS A 14 -7.05 -11.03 1.27
C HIS A 14 -6.41 -10.56 2.58
N GLN A 15 -7.21 -10.23 3.59
CA GLN A 15 -6.73 -9.63 4.83
C GLN A 15 -5.65 -10.48 5.53
N ASP A 16 -5.80 -11.80 5.53
CA ASP A 16 -4.83 -12.72 6.14
C ASP A 16 -3.45 -12.69 5.45
N GLU A 17 -3.42 -12.45 4.13
CA GLU A 17 -2.17 -12.29 3.37
C GLU A 17 -1.50 -10.95 3.71
N PHE A 18 -2.29 -9.87 3.76
CA PHE A 18 -1.80 -8.55 4.14
C PHE A 18 -1.26 -8.47 5.56
N LEU A 19 -1.84 -9.26 6.48
CA LEU A 19 -1.41 -9.30 7.87
C LEU A 19 -0.21 -10.21 8.12
N GLU A 20 0.23 -11.01 7.15
CA GLU A 20 1.41 -11.88 7.27
C GLU A 20 1.39 -12.81 8.52
N GLY A 21 0.19 -13.25 8.91
CA GLY A 21 -0.03 -14.09 10.09
C GLY A 21 -0.20 -13.32 11.41
N CYS A 22 -0.11 -11.98 11.40
CA CYS A 22 -0.50 -11.13 12.51
C CYS A 22 -2.03 -11.11 12.68
N SER A 23 -2.48 -10.79 13.89
CA SER A 23 -3.90 -10.67 14.23
C SER A 23 -4.47 -9.28 13.91
N SER A 24 -3.59 -8.28 13.72
CA SER A 24 -3.98 -6.91 13.40
C SER A 24 -2.85 -6.12 12.73
N ILE A 25 -3.21 -4.96 12.16
CA ILE A 25 -2.25 -4.01 11.58
C ILE A 25 -1.32 -3.46 12.66
N GLU A 26 -1.77 -3.32 13.91
CA GLU A 26 -0.92 -2.93 15.03
C GLU A 26 0.17 -3.97 15.30
N GLU A 27 -0.17 -5.25 15.37
CA GLU A 27 0.81 -6.33 15.58
C GLU A 27 1.79 -6.41 14.40
N LEU A 28 1.30 -6.25 13.17
CA LEU A 28 2.15 -6.15 11.98
C LEU A 28 3.09 -4.95 12.05
N SER A 29 2.58 -3.77 12.43
CA SER A 29 3.38 -2.55 12.55
C SER A 29 4.50 -2.72 13.57
N GLU A 30 4.21 -3.33 14.72
CA GLU A 30 5.21 -3.64 15.76
C GLU A 30 6.28 -4.61 15.24
N MET A 31 5.90 -5.64 14.47
CA MET A 31 6.86 -6.56 13.84
C MET A 31 7.84 -5.86 12.89
N TYR A 32 7.39 -4.81 12.20
CA TYR A 32 8.22 -4.00 11.32
C TYR A 32 8.93 -2.83 12.04
N GLY A 33 8.80 -2.72 13.36
CA GLY A 33 9.46 -1.68 14.16
C GLY A 33 8.81 -0.30 14.07
N VAL A 34 7.51 -0.24 13.73
CA VAL A 34 6.74 1.01 13.64
C VAL A 34 5.98 1.24 14.96
N ASP A 35 6.57 2.06 15.84
CA ASP A 35 6.04 2.32 17.18
C ASP A 35 4.73 3.13 17.20
N LYS A 36 4.44 3.88 16.13
CA LYS A 36 3.27 4.75 16.04
C LYS A 36 2.70 4.71 14.64
N ILE A 37 1.39 4.49 14.55
CA ILE A 37 0.65 4.49 13.29
C ILE A 37 -0.16 5.79 13.20
N ALA A 38 0.13 6.61 12.20
CA ALA A 38 -0.68 7.77 11.86
C ALA A 38 -1.71 7.43 10.77
N ASN A 39 -1.27 6.76 9.70
CA ASN A 39 -2.14 6.29 8.63
C ASN A 39 -1.67 4.95 8.06
N VAL A 40 -2.62 4.19 7.52
CA VAL A 40 -2.37 2.91 6.83
C VAL A 40 -3.20 2.85 5.56
N PHE A 41 -2.54 2.49 4.46
CA PHE A 41 -3.17 2.40 3.13
C PHE A 41 -2.96 1.03 2.52
N CYS A 42 -3.98 0.50 1.86
CA CYS A 42 -3.83 -0.54 0.85
C CYS A 42 -3.61 0.14 -0.51
N LEU A 43 -2.56 -0.25 -1.21
CA LEU A 43 -2.13 0.30 -2.49
C LEU A 43 -2.16 -0.80 -3.54
N ILE A 44 -2.88 -0.60 -4.64
CA ILE A 44 -2.80 -1.45 -5.85
C ILE A 44 -1.85 -0.77 -6.83
N LEU A 45 -0.80 -1.47 -7.22
CA LEU A 45 0.33 -0.92 -7.94
C LEU A 45 0.57 -1.68 -9.25
N ASN A 46 1.05 -0.96 -10.25
CA ASN A 46 1.49 -1.52 -11.52
C ASN A 46 3.00 -1.85 -11.48
N PRO A 47 3.41 -3.11 -11.30
CA PRO A 47 4.82 -3.49 -11.24
C PRO A 47 5.54 -3.34 -12.59
N ASP A 48 4.81 -3.35 -13.71
CA ASP A 48 5.39 -3.27 -15.06
C ASP A 48 5.81 -1.84 -15.45
N TYR A 49 5.47 -0.85 -14.64
CA TYR A 49 5.81 0.54 -14.94
C TYR A 49 7.31 0.79 -14.65
N ASN A 50 8.02 1.40 -15.60
CA ASN A 50 9.50 1.48 -15.59
C ASN A 50 10.13 2.12 -14.32
N ASN A 51 9.38 2.93 -13.57
CA ASN A 51 9.84 3.59 -12.36
C ASN A 51 9.19 3.03 -11.08
N TYR A 52 8.52 1.87 -11.14
CA TYR A 52 7.88 1.20 -10.00
C TYR A 52 8.82 1.12 -8.78
N ASP A 53 9.98 0.47 -8.95
CA ASP A 53 10.94 0.29 -7.86
C ASP A 53 11.45 1.64 -7.33
N SER A 54 11.78 2.57 -8.22
CA SER A 54 12.31 3.87 -7.82
C SER A 54 11.29 4.69 -7.03
N LEU A 55 10.01 4.68 -7.42
CA LEU A 55 8.98 5.45 -6.73
C LEU A 55 8.63 4.84 -5.36
N LEU A 56 8.59 3.51 -5.26
CA LEU A 56 8.42 2.83 -3.98
C LEU A 56 9.60 3.07 -3.04
N THR A 57 10.84 2.88 -3.52
CA THR A 57 12.04 3.15 -2.71
C THR A 57 12.09 4.61 -2.23
N ASN A 58 11.71 5.57 -3.08
CA ASN A 58 11.66 6.98 -2.66
C ASN A 58 10.62 7.23 -1.56
N LEU A 59 9.51 6.49 -1.57
CA LEU A 59 8.46 6.59 -0.55
C LEU A 59 8.90 5.92 0.77
N GLU A 60 9.62 4.80 0.67
CA GLU A 60 10.17 4.06 1.82
C GLU A 60 11.33 4.80 2.50
N LEU A 61 12.12 5.54 1.72
CA LEU A 61 13.30 6.29 2.20
C LEU A 61 13.04 7.80 2.35
N ASP A 62 11.79 8.26 2.32
CA ASP A 62 11.47 9.68 2.48
C ASP A 62 11.93 10.17 3.87
N ASP A 63 12.92 11.05 3.91
CA ASP A 63 13.49 11.60 5.15
C ASP A 63 12.45 12.29 6.05
N ASN A 64 11.33 12.77 5.48
CA ASN A 64 10.30 13.48 6.24
C ASN A 64 9.20 12.56 6.75
N ASN A 65 8.77 11.59 5.94
CA ASN A 65 7.71 10.65 6.31
C ASN A 65 7.88 9.31 5.57
N PRO A 66 8.80 8.45 6.04
CA PRO A 66 9.08 7.19 5.37
C PRO A 66 7.90 6.24 5.49
N MET A 67 7.61 5.53 4.40
CA MET A 67 6.64 4.44 4.38
C MET A 67 7.30 3.13 4.81
N THR A 68 6.66 2.41 5.72
CA THR A 68 6.94 0.99 5.91
C THR A 68 6.04 0.17 4.99
N SER A 69 6.63 -0.59 4.06
CA SER A 69 5.88 -1.47 3.14
C SER A 69 5.83 -2.90 3.67
N CYS A 70 4.63 -3.50 3.69
CA CYS A 70 4.39 -4.89 4.07
C CYS A 70 3.16 -5.45 3.35
N GLY A 71 2.82 -6.72 3.59
CA GLY A 71 1.61 -7.35 3.09
C GLY A 71 1.59 -7.43 1.56
N TYR A 72 2.58 -8.08 0.97
CA TYR A 72 2.63 -8.25 -0.48
C TYR A 72 1.65 -9.35 -0.93
N THR A 73 0.79 -9.04 -1.90
CA THR A 73 -0.05 -10.04 -2.57
C THR A 73 -0.15 -9.73 -4.06
N ASP A 74 -0.09 -10.78 -4.89
CA ASP A 74 -0.38 -10.68 -6.32
C ASP A 74 -1.90 -10.56 -6.49
N THR A 75 -2.37 -9.45 -7.04
CA THR A 75 -3.81 -9.20 -7.19
C THR A 75 -4.21 -9.22 -8.66
N ASN A 76 -5.39 -9.78 -8.93
CA ASN A 76 -6.06 -9.63 -10.22
C ASN A 76 -7.19 -8.62 -10.05
N ALA A 77 -6.82 -7.38 -9.73
CA ALA A 77 -7.76 -6.29 -9.49
C ALA A 77 -8.50 -5.89 -10.79
N GLY A 78 -7.92 -6.20 -11.95
CA GLY A 78 -8.51 -5.99 -13.26
C GLY A 78 -8.42 -4.54 -13.74
N PHE A 79 -7.43 -3.79 -13.22
CA PHE A 79 -7.05 -2.48 -13.72
C PHE A 79 -6.14 -2.57 -14.96
N ILE A 80 -5.31 -3.62 -15.07
CA ILE A 80 -4.42 -3.92 -16.19
C ILE A 80 -4.37 -5.44 -16.49
N ASP A 81 -4.00 -5.80 -17.72
CA ASP A 81 -4.03 -7.20 -18.19
C ASP A 81 -2.87 -8.06 -17.66
N ASN A 82 -1.73 -7.45 -17.33
CA ASN A 82 -0.50 -8.17 -16.93
C ASN A 82 -0.43 -8.51 -15.44
N GLY A 83 -1.47 -8.15 -14.66
CA GLY A 83 -1.54 -8.37 -13.22
C GLY A 83 -1.02 -7.19 -12.41
N GLU A 84 -1.59 -7.01 -11.22
CA GLU A 84 -1.24 -5.95 -10.28
C GLU A 84 -0.67 -6.54 -9.00
N VAL A 85 0.03 -5.71 -8.23
CA VAL A 85 0.45 -6.09 -6.88
C VAL A 85 -0.21 -5.18 -5.87
N ALA A 86 -0.64 -5.75 -4.75
CA ALA A 86 -1.12 -4.98 -3.63
C ALA A 86 -0.15 -5.01 -2.47
N ARG A 87 -0.08 -3.89 -1.75
CA ARG A 87 0.78 -3.71 -0.59
C ARG A 87 0.11 -2.84 0.46
N ILE A 88 0.46 -3.06 1.72
CA ILE A 88 0.19 -2.13 2.81
C ILE A 88 1.33 -1.12 2.91
N GLY A 89 0.97 0.16 2.99
CA GLY A 89 1.85 1.26 3.36
C GLY A 89 1.47 1.81 4.72
N ILE A 90 2.38 1.73 5.69
CA ILE A 90 2.21 2.23 7.06
C ILE A 90 3.05 3.50 7.23
N PHE A 91 2.46 4.55 7.78
CA PHE A 91 3.13 5.83 8.04
C PHE A 91 3.05 6.21 9.51
N SER A 92 4.18 6.66 10.06
CA SER A 92 4.27 7.18 11.44
C SER A 92 3.82 8.63 11.59
N LEU A 93 3.81 9.38 10.48
CA LEU A 93 3.27 10.73 10.39
C LEU A 93 2.14 10.77 9.36
N THR A 94 1.22 11.71 9.54
CA THR A 94 0.05 11.81 8.69
C THR A 94 0.44 12.10 7.24
N THR A 95 -0.14 11.37 6.30
CA THR A 95 -0.08 11.66 4.86
C THR A 95 -1.47 11.57 4.25
N SER A 96 -1.63 12.04 3.02
CA SER A 96 -2.92 12.07 2.33
C SER A 96 -2.91 11.20 1.08
N ILE A 97 -4.08 10.72 0.69
CA ILE A 97 -4.27 10.01 -0.58
C ILE A 97 -3.76 10.84 -1.77
N ASP A 98 -3.96 12.16 -1.76
CA ASP A 98 -3.52 13.03 -2.85
C ASP A 98 -1.99 13.14 -2.90
N GLU A 99 -1.31 13.16 -1.76
CA GLU A 99 0.15 13.13 -1.70
C GLU A 99 0.69 11.80 -2.27
N LEU A 100 0.08 10.67 -1.89
CA LEU A 100 0.46 9.36 -2.40
C LEU A 100 0.21 9.22 -3.91
N LYS A 101 -0.91 9.73 -4.41
CA LYS A 101 -1.20 9.81 -5.85
C LYS A 101 -0.16 10.64 -6.59
N ASN A 102 0.31 11.75 -6.00
CA ASN A 102 1.34 12.58 -6.62
C ASN A 102 2.71 11.88 -6.62
N LYS A 103 3.08 11.18 -5.54
CA LYS A 103 4.38 10.50 -5.42
C LYS A 103 4.46 9.24 -6.30
N LEU A 104 3.40 8.44 -6.32
CA LEU A 104 3.36 7.16 -7.06
C LEU A 104 2.86 7.34 -8.50
N SER A 105 2.12 8.40 -8.80
CA SER A 105 1.63 8.74 -10.14
C SER A 105 1.00 7.52 -10.86
N ASP A 106 1.48 7.18 -12.05
CA ASP A 106 0.94 6.13 -12.90
C ASP A 106 1.18 4.71 -12.36
N VAL A 107 2.08 4.57 -11.37
CA VAL A 107 2.28 3.29 -10.67
C VAL A 107 1.05 2.97 -9.81
N LEU A 108 0.36 3.97 -9.27
CA LEU A 108 -0.78 3.76 -8.38
C LEU A 108 -2.08 3.61 -9.16
N LEU A 109 -2.63 2.39 -9.17
CA LEU A 109 -3.89 2.06 -9.84
C LEU A 109 -5.09 2.18 -8.90
N GLY A 110 -4.88 1.87 -7.62
CA GLY A 110 -5.91 1.87 -6.60
C GLY A 110 -5.36 2.19 -5.21
N ILE A 111 -6.16 2.86 -4.39
CA ILE A 111 -5.79 3.21 -3.03
C ILE A 111 -7.02 3.20 -2.13
N HIS A 112 -6.86 2.64 -0.93
CA HIS A 112 -7.85 2.68 0.13
C HIS A 112 -7.17 2.96 1.47
N GLN A 113 -7.66 3.95 2.22
CA GLN A 113 -7.20 4.19 3.58
C GLN A 113 -7.91 3.24 4.55
N ILE A 114 -7.11 2.39 5.21
CA ILE A 114 -7.58 1.45 6.23
C ILE A 114 -7.70 2.18 7.58
N LYS A 115 -6.74 3.06 7.88
CA LYS A 115 -6.65 3.80 9.14
C LYS A 115 -6.09 5.21 8.91
#